data_AF-A0A7W8T517-F1
#
_entry.id   AF-A0A7W8T517-F1
#
_cell.length_a   1.000
_cell.length_b   1.000
_cell.length_c   1.000
_cell.angle_alpha   90.00
_cell.angle_beta   90.00
_cell.angle_gamma   90.00
#
_symmetry.space_group_name_H-M   'P 1'
#
loop_
_entity.id
_entity.type
_entity.pdbx_description
1 polymer ?
#
loop_
_entity_poly.entity_id
_entity_poly.type
_entity_poly.pdbx_seq_one_letter_code
_entity_poly.pdbx_strand_id
1 'polypeptide(L)'
;MIAAALVVPVSAAAQSATPAQGTAPVAGSGPQAAATADGPQSASDVAVLDKSFDERQQVLNQRTDDNNYQFAVAQHNCYSRFFVNHCLNRARDAMRSVQADIRKEQLALDAEQRAQRARERDERTALRRAQNEAEAPQRAAEDARNEQAYQEKQRQHALDQAQHNAEAPQREANAQAYAEKQRQHALDQAQRNAAAPQHEANAQAYEEKQRQHALDQAQRGVTPAQAAANQKAYDQKQSDYQRKLEEARRQGAQKAAERQQKQETFERKQAEAAQHKLDVEARQKQAAEKAGQKRQDELKQQQLEEQQKQQQEQQ
;
A
#
# COMPACT_ATOMS: atom_id res chain seq x y z
N MET A 1 19.79 -36.29 -45.35
CA MET A 1 18.73 -35.72 -46.20
C MET A 1 18.56 -34.27 -45.81
N ILE A 2 18.78 -33.38 -46.77
CA ILE A 2 18.77 -31.92 -46.63
C ILE A 2 17.34 -31.45 -46.88
N ALA A 3 16.78 -30.65 -45.99
CA ALA A 3 15.57 -29.88 -46.27
C ALA A 3 15.75 -28.47 -45.70
N ALA A 4 16.28 -27.60 -46.57
CA ALA A 4 16.29 -26.16 -46.39
C ALA A 4 14.89 -25.62 -46.69
N ALA A 5 14.37 -24.75 -45.82
CA ALA A 5 13.22 -23.91 -46.13
C ALA A 5 13.60 -22.45 -45.84
N LEU A 6 13.90 -21.74 -46.92
CA LEU A 6 14.03 -20.29 -47.00
C LEU A 6 12.63 -19.67 -47.01
N VAL A 7 12.36 -18.71 -46.13
CA VAL A 7 11.25 -17.76 -46.31
C VAL A 7 11.77 -16.35 -46.08
N VAL A 8 11.47 -15.52 -47.08
CA VAL A 8 11.92 -14.15 -47.36
C VAL A 8 11.23 -13.13 -46.42
N PRO A 9 11.92 -12.06 -45.97
CA PRO A 9 11.29 -10.97 -45.22
C PRO A 9 10.61 -9.97 -46.17
N VAL A 10 9.36 -9.61 -45.85
CA VAL A 10 8.61 -8.52 -46.51
C VAL A 10 9.00 -7.19 -45.87
N SER A 11 9.60 -6.31 -46.65
CA SER A 11 9.92 -4.93 -46.27
C SER A 11 8.65 -4.07 -46.30
N ALA A 12 8.21 -3.58 -45.14
CA ALA A 12 7.18 -2.55 -45.03
C ALA A 12 7.81 -1.17 -45.25
N ALA A 13 7.57 -0.58 -46.42
CA ALA A 13 7.92 0.81 -46.71
C ALA A 13 6.91 1.74 -46.02
N ALA A 14 7.34 2.40 -44.95
CA ALA A 14 6.60 3.49 -44.32
C ALA A 14 6.71 4.75 -45.20
N GLN A 15 5.62 5.13 -45.86
CA GLN A 15 5.48 6.41 -46.55
C GLN A 15 5.07 7.46 -45.53
N SER A 16 6.00 8.34 -45.17
CA SER A 16 5.75 9.56 -44.41
C SER A 16 5.07 10.59 -45.31
N ALA A 17 3.75 10.76 -45.13
CA ALA A 17 3.00 11.85 -45.72
C ALA A 17 3.03 13.06 -44.77
N THR A 18 3.64 14.15 -45.23
CA THR A 18 3.50 15.51 -44.69
C THR A 18 2.11 16.07 -45.01
N PRO A 19 1.48 16.83 -44.10
CA PRO A 19 0.48 17.81 -44.50
C PRO A 19 1.08 19.22 -44.43
N ALA A 20 1.08 19.87 -45.59
CA ALA A 20 1.28 21.30 -45.71
C ALA A 20 0.00 22.06 -45.31
N GLN A 21 0.21 23.15 -44.57
CA GLN A 21 -0.51 24.43 -44.66
C GLN A 21 -2.05 24.38 -44.70
N GLY A 22 -2.66 24.63 -43.53
CA GLY A 22 -4.05 25.07 -43.40
C GLY A 22 -4.09 26.42 -42.68
N THR A 23 -4.55 27.43 -43.39
CA THR A 23 -4.71 28.82 -42.97
C THR A 23 -5.69 28.98 -41.81
N ALA A 24 -5.31 29.79 -40.82
CA ALA A 24 -6.15 30.20 -39.70
C ALA A 24 -7.40 30.96 -40.17
N PRO A 25 -8.60 30.70 -39.61
CA PRO A 25 -9.70 31.64 -39.69
C PRO A 25 -9.61 32.63 -38.52
N VAL A 26 -9.76 33.89 -38.90
CA VAL A 26 -9.92 35.08 -38.08
C VAL A 26 -11.04 34.94 -37.04
N ALA A 27 -10.74 35.40 -35.82
CA ALA A 27 -11.69 35.55 -34.73
C ALA A 27 -12.75 36.59 -35.10
N GLY A 28 -13.97 36.13 -35.36
CA GLY A 28 -15.17 36.98 -35.42
C GLY A 28 -15.70 37.21 -34.01
N SER A 29 -15.46 38.41 -33.48
CA SER A 29 -16.08 38.91 -32.26
C SER A 29 -17.57 39.18 -32.52
N GLY A 30 -18.43 38.21 -32.20
CA GLY A 30 -19.88 38.39 -32.14
C GLY A 30 -20.33 38.76 -30.71
N PRO A 31 -21.34 39.62 -30.53
CA PRO A 31 -21.78 40.06 -29.22
C PRO A 31 -22.37 38.90 -28.41
N GLN A 32 -21.92 38.78 -27.16
CA GLN A 32 -22.45 37.86 -26.16
C GLN A 32 -23.92 38.19 -25.92
N ALA A 33 -24.82 37.40 -26.50
CA ALA A 33 -26.19 37.32 -26.04
C ALA A 33 -26.13 36.65 -24.65
N ALA A 34 -26.52 37.39 -23.62
CA ALA A 34 -26.73 36.86 -22.29
C ALA A 34 -27.78 35.74 -22.38
N ALA A 35 -27.31 34.50 -22.34
CA ALA A 35 -28.17 33.34 -22.14
C ALA A 35 -28.70 33.42 -20.72
N THR A 36 -29.99 33.65 -20.57
CA THR A 36 -30.70 33.38 -19.32
C THR A 36 -30.57 31.89 -19.03
N ALA A 37 -29.66 31.56 -18.12
CA ALA A 37 -29.45 30.22 -17.62
C ALA A 37 -30.57 29.88 -16.63
N ASP A 38 -31.71 29.47 -17.16
CA ASP A 38 -32.71 28.69 -16.44
C ASP A 38 -32.83 27.35 -17.17
N GLY A 39 -31.78 26.53 -17.02
CA GLY A 39 -31.81 25.10 -17.34
C GLY A 39 -32.17 24.32 -16.06
N PRO A 40 -32.90 23.21 -16.17
CA PRO A 40 -33.26 22.37 -15.02
C PRO A 40 -32.00 21.96 -14.24
N GLN A 41 -31.79 22.53 -13.04
CA GLN A 41 -30.57 22.33 -12.25
C GLN A 41 -30.58 21.03 -11.43
N SER A 42 -31.73 20.37 -11.34
CA SER A 42 -31.92 19.15 -10.56
C SER A 42 -32.37 17.97 -11.42
N ALA A 43 -31.98 16.75 -11.03
CA ALA A 43 -32.50 15.52 -11.61
C ALA A 43 -34.04 15.43 -11.54
N SER A 44 -34.63 16.12 -10.55
CA SER A 44 -36.08 16.26 -10.44
C SER A 44 -36.69 17.16 -11.53
N ASP A 45 -36.01 18.23 -11.92
CA ASP A 45 -36.47 19.14 -12.97
C ASP A 45 -36.36 18.50 -14.36
N VAL A 46 -35.30 17.71 -14.60
CA VAL A 46 -35.14 16.91 -15.82
C VAL A 46 -36.26 15.88 -15.93
N ALA A 47 -36.57 15.17 -14.83
CA ALA A 47 -37.67 14.21 -14.79
C ALA A 47 -39.06 14.85 -14.96
N VAL A 48 -39.25 16.11 -14.53
CA VAL A 48 -40.48 16.88 -14.78
C VAL A 48 -40.56 17.29 -16.26
N LEU A 49 -39.45 17.70 -16.85
CA LEU A 49 -39.39 18.07 -18.26
C LEU A 49 -39.67 16.87 -19.17
N ASP A 50 -39.10 15.71 -18.88
CA ASP A 50 -39.36 14.46 -19.62
C ASP A 50 -40.85 14.07 -19.56
N LYS A 51 -41.45 14.12 -18.37
CA LYS A 51 -42.90 13.89 -18.23
C LYS A 51 -43.73 14.87 -19.08
N SER A 52 -43.32 16.13 -19.15
CA SER A 52 -44.02 17.13 -19.98
C SER A 52 -43.95 16.82 -21.48
N PHE A 53 -42.87 16.19 -21.95
CA PHE A 53 -42.75 15.74 -23.34
C PHE A 53 -43.62 14.52 -23.60
N ASP A 54 -43.65 13.56 -22.67
CA ASP A 54 -44.48 12.36 -22.75
C ASP A 54 -45.97 12.71 -22.78
N GLU A 55 -46.42 13.63 -21.93
CA GLU A 55 -47.81 14.11 -21.92
C GLU A 55 -48.20 14.76 -23.24
N ARG A 56 -47.34 15.63 -23.79
CA ARG A 56 -47.56 16.25 -25.11
C ARG A 56 -47.60 15.21 -26.23
N GLN A 57 -46.77 14.17 -26.15
CA GLN A 57 -46.79 13.07 -27.11
C GLN A 57 -48.09 12.26 -27.04
N GLN A 58 -48.60 11.99 -25.83
CA GLN A 58 -49.86 11.28 -25.64
C GLN A 58 -51.04 12.06 -26.23
N VAL A 59 -51.07 13.39 -26.08
CA VAL A 59 -52.10 14.23 -26.70
C VAL A 59 -52.07 14.14 -28.24
N LEU A 60 -50.88 14.12 -28.84
CA LEU A 60 -50.73 13.96 -30.30
C LEU A 60 -51.16 12.56 -30.77
N ASN A 61 -50.88 11.52 -29.99
CA ASN A 61 -51.33 10.16 -30.27
C ASN A 61 -52.85 10.07 -30.21
N GLN A 62 -53.48 10.60 -29.15
CA GLN A 62 -54.93 10.63 -29.01
C GLN A 62 -55.59 11.38 -30.18
N ARG A 63 -55.05 12.52 -30.60
CA ARG A 63 -55.55 13.27 -31.76
C ARG A 63 -55.44 12.49 -33.05
N THR A 64 -54.41 11.65 -33.19
CA THR A 64 -54.25 10.76 -34.35
C THR A 64 -55.33 9.69 -34.35
N ASP A 65 -55.57 9.07 -33.19
CA ASP A 65 -56.60 8.04 -33.02
C ASP A 65 -58.00 8.59 -33.27
N ASP A 66 -58.30 9.77 -32.70
CA ASP A 66 -59.57 10.46 -32.91
C ASP A 66 -59.77 10.82 -34.39
N ASN A 67 -58.73 11.30 -35.08
CA ASN A 67 -58.81 11.61 -36.50
C ASN A 67 -59.07 10.36 -37.36
N ASN A 68 -58.41 9.25 -37.04
CA ASN A 68 -58.63 7.96 -37.71
C ASN A 68 -60.05 7.44 -37.46
N TYR A 69 -60.55 7.55 -36.24
CA TYR A 69 -61.92 7.17 -35.88
C TYR A 69 -62.94 8.01 -36.65
N GLN A 70 -62.80 9.34 -36.66
CA GLN A 70 -63.69 10.24 -37.39
C GLN A 70 -63.68 9.95 -38.89
N PHE A 71 -62.51 9.65 -39.46
CA PHE A 71 -62.40 9.25 -40.85
C PHE A 71 -63.12 7.92 -41.13
N ALA A 72 -62.98 6.91 -40.27
CA ALA A 72 -63.66 5.62 -40.42
C ALA A 72 -65.19 5.76 -40.36
N VAL A 73 -65.70 6.58 -39.42
CA VAL A 73 -67.14 6.90 -39.33
C VAL A 73 -67.61 7.66 -40.57
N ALA A 74 -66.88 8.68 -41.01
CA ALA A 74 -67.20 9.43 -42.22
C ALA A 74 -67.19 8.53 -43.47
N GLN A 75 -66.23 7.61 -43.56
CA GLN A 75 -66.15 6.63 -44.65
C GLN A 75 -67.39 5.74 -44.68
N HIS A 76 -67.81 5.18 -43.54
CA HIS A 76 -69.03 4.38 -43.45
C HIS A 76 -70.27 5.18 -43.88
N ASN A 77 -70.40 6.42 -43.40
CA ASN A 77 -71.49 7.32 -43.76
C ASN A 77 -71.47 7.77 -45.24
N CYS A 78 -70.32 7.74 -45.91
CA CYS A 78 -70.24 8.06 -47.33
C CYS A 78 -70.85 6.98 -48.22
N TYR A 79 -70.82 5.70 -47.80
CA TYR A 79 -71.41 4.60 -48.57
C TYR A 79 -72.94 4.63 -48.62
N SER A 80 -73.59 5.35 -47.70
CA SER A 80 -75.04 5.57 -47.71
C SER A 80 -75.48 6.82 -48.51
N ARG A 81 -74.56 7.48 -49.24
CA ARG A 81 -74.86 8.70 -50.03
C ARG A 81 -74.79 8.45 -51.53
N PHE A 82 -75.59 9.19 -52.31
CA PHE A 82 -75.61 9.06 -53.78
C PHE A 82 -74.27 9.39 -54.47
N PHE A 83 -73.50 10.36 -53.95
CA PHE A 83 -72.18 10.76 -54.49
C PHE A 83 -71.03 10.24 -53.64
N VAL A 84 -70.88 8.91 -53.54
CA VAL A 84 -69.88 8.23 -52.69
C VAL A 84 -68.45 8.73 -52.97
N ASN A 85 -68.03 8.79 -54.24
CA ASN A 85 -66.66 9.18 -54.60
C ASN A 85 -66.30 10.60 -54.16
N HIS A 86 -67.21 11.56 -54.34
CA HIS A 86 -66.99 12.94 -53.88
C HIS A 86 -66.94 13.03 -52.35
N CYS A 87 -67.83 12.30 -51.66
CA CYS A 87 -67.86 12.22 -50.21
C CYS A 87 -66.54 11.64 -49.64
N LEU A 88 -66.06 10.53 -50.22
CA LEU A 88 -64.80 9.90 -49.79
C LEU A 88 -63.59 10.79 -50.00
N ASN A 89 -63.53 11.54 -51.11
CA ASN A 89 -62.45 12.49 -51.35
C ASN A 89 -62.44 13.60 -50.29
N ARG A 90 -63.59 14.20 -50.01
CA ARG A 90 -63.72 15.22 -48.95
C ARG A 90 -63.34 14.69 -47.57
N ALA A 91 -63.74 13.45 -47.24
CA ALA A 91 -63.36 12.81 -45.97
C ALA A 91 -61.84 12.57 -45.89
N ARG A 92 -61.20 12.14 -46.98
CA ARG A 92 -59.73 11.97 -47.05
C ARG A 92 -59.00 13.30 -46.95
N ASP A 93 -59.51 14.37 -47.56
CA ASP A 93 -58.87 15.68 -47.51
C ASP A 93 -58.95 16.29 -46.09
N ALA A 94 -60.08 16.11 -45.40
CA ALA A 94 -60.21 16.49 -43.99
C ALA A 94 -59.25 15.71 -43.09
N MET A 95 -59.12 14.39 -43.30
CA MET A 95 -58.16 13.55 -42.59
C MET A 95 -56.71 13.99 -42.84
N ARG A 96 -56.33 14.21 -44.11
CA ARG A 96 -54.97 14.68 -44.48
C ARG A 96 -54.62 16.03 -43.87
N SER A 97 -55.58 16.96 -43.79
CA SER A 97 -55.35 18.28 -43.17
C SER A 97 -54.98 18.12 -41.69
N VAL A 98 -55.77 17.37 -40.93
CA VAL A 98 -55.50 17.16 -39.50
C VAL A 98 -54.22 16.36 -39.28
N GLN A 99 -53.94 15.34 -40.12
CA GLN A 99 -52.67 14.62 -40.07
C GLN A 99 -51.45 15.51 -40.36
N ALA A 100 -51.58 16.48 -41.27
CA ALA A 100 -50.51 17.43 -41.55
C ALA A 100 -50.23 18.34 -40.34
N ASP A 101 -51.28 18.79 -39.65
CA ASP A 101 -51.16 19.59 -38.43
C ASP A 101 -50.51 18.79 -37.29
N ILE A 102 -50.98 17.55 -37.05
CA ILE A 102 -50.38 16.64 -36.05
C ILE A 102 -48.90 16.42 -36.35
N ARG A 103 -48.53 16.14 -37.61
CA ARG A 103 -47.13 15.93 -38.00
C ARG A 103 -46.28 17.18 -37.77
N LYS A 104 -46.82 18.37 -38.01
CA LYS A 104 -46.11 19.64 -37.75
C LYS A 104 -45.79 19.79 -36.27
N GLU A 105 -46.76 19.50 -35.40
CA GLU A 105 -46.57 19.55 -33.94
C GLU A 105 -45.60 18.47 -33.45
N GLN A 106 -45.67 17.25 -34.00
CA GLN A 106 -44.73 16.16 -33.71
C GLN A 106 -43.29 16.57 -34.04
N LEU A 107 -43.06 17.16 -35.22
CA LEU A 107 -41.73 17.61 -35.63
C LEU A 107 -41.19 18.74 -34.74
N ALA A 108 -42.06 19.61 -34.23
CA ALA A 108 -41.68 20.65 -33.27
C ALA A 108 -41.27 20.03 -31.93
N LEU A 109 -42.06 19.09 -31.41
CA LEU A 109 -41.76 18.35 -30.17
C LEU A 109 -40.41 17.61 -30.28
N ASP A 110 -40.17 16.90 -31.40
CA ASP A 110 -38.92 16.18 -31.65
C ASP A 110 -37.71 17.12 -31.81
N ALA A 111 -37.92 18.32 -32.34
CA ALA A 111 -36.88 19.35 -32.41
C ALA A 111 -36.52 19.87 -31.02
N GLU A 112 -37.51 20.14 -30.16
CA GLU A 112 -37.29 20.54 -28.77
C GLU A 112 -36.51 19.47 -28.00
N GLN A 113 -36.95 18.21 -28.08
CA GLN A 113 -36.26 17.11 -27.39
C GLN A 113 -34.81 16.92 -27.87
N ARG A 114 -34.56 17.04 -29.17
CA ARG A 114 -33.18 16.97 -29.70
C ARG A 114 -32.33 18.13 -29.20
N ALA A 115 -32.87 19.33 -29.12
CA ALA A 115 -32.16 20.49 -28.59
C ALA A 115 -31.83 20.31 -27.10
N GLN A 116 -32.75 19.76 -26.30
CA GLN A 116 -32.50 19.49 -24.87
C GLN A 116 -31.40 18.44 -24.67
N ARG A 117 -31.50 17.29 -25.36
CA ARG A 117 -30.44 16.25 -25.30
C ARG A 117 -29.07 16.73 -25.80
N ALA A 118 -29.04 17.72 -26.70
CA ALA A 118 -27.80 18.36 -27.11
C ALA A 118 -27.21 19.21 -25.97
N ARG A 119 -28.02 20.05 -25.32
CA ARG A 119 -27.61 20.85 -24.17
C ARG A 119 -27.08 20.00 -23.02
N GLU A 120 -27.80 18.95 -22.63
CA GLU A 120 -27.36 18.04 -21.57
C GLU A 120 -26.02 17.37 -21.88
N ARG A 121 -25.79 16.99 -23.15
CA ARG A 121 -24.53 16.41 -23.58
C ARG A 121 -23.39 17.41 -23.48
N ASP A 122 -23.63 18.65 -23.89
CA ASP A 122 -22.65 19.73 -23.83
C ASP A 122 -22.32 20.07 -22.37
N GLU A 123 -23.33 20.18 -21.51
CA GLU A 123 -23.17 20.38 -20.06
C GLU A 123 -22.39 19.24 -19.42
N ARG A 124 -22.77 17.98 -19.68
CA ARG A 124 -22.04 16.81 -19.16
C ARG A 124 -20.60 16.76 -19.63
N THR A 125 -20.34 17.15 -20.88
CA THR A 125 -18.99 17.22 -21.45
C THR A 125 -18.19 18.35 -20.80
N ALA A 126 -18.80 19.52 -20.58
CA ALA A 126 -18.19 20.64 -19.90
C ALA A 126 -17.84 20.31 -18.44
N LEU A 127 -18.76 19.67 -17.71
CA LEU A 127 -18.52 19.19 -16.34
C LEU A 127 -17.37 18.18 -16.29
N ARG A 128 -17.36 17.20 -17.20
CA ARG A 128 -16.26 16.22 -17.28
C ARG A 128 -14.92 16.89 -17.60
N ARG A 129 -14.91 17.87 -18.51
CA ARG A 129 -13.70 18.63 -18.83
C ARG A 129 -13.22 19.40 -17.60
N ALA A 130 -14.11 20.12 -16.92
CA ALA A 130 -13.78 20.88 -15.72
C ALA A 130 -13.24 19.97 -14.60
N GLN A 131 -13.85 18.80 -14.38
CA GLN A 131 -13.34 17.80 -13.42
C GLN A 131 -11.95 17.30 -13.81
N ASN A 132 -11.76 16.91 -15.07
CA ASN A 132 -10.47 16.43 -15.57
C ASN A 132 -9.36 17.49 -15.43
N GLU A 133 -9.68 18.77 -15.67
CA GLU A 133 -8.77 19.90 -15.51
C GLU A 133 -8.46 20.17 -14.04
N ALA A 134 -9.46 20.12 -13.16
CA ALA A 134 -9.28 20.27 -11.71
C ALA A 134 -8.42 19.13 -11.11
N GLU A 135 -8.58 17.90 -11.59
CA GLU A 135 -7.83 16.72 -11.15
C GLU A 135 -6.47 16.57 -11.85
N ALA A 136 -6.21 17.30 -12.94
CA ALA A 136 -4.96 17.23 -13.69
C ALA A 136 -3.68 17.40 -12.84
N PRO A 137 -3.57 18.41 -11.96
CA PRO A 137 -2.36 18.55 -11.13
C PRO A 137 -2.21 17.42 -10.12
N GLN A 138 -3.32 16.88 -9.58
CA GLN A 138 -3.26 15.74 -8.66
C GLN A 138 -2.77 14.49 -9.37
N ARG A 139 -3.33 14.18 -10.55
CA ARG A 139 -2.87 13.06 -11.39
C ARG A 139 -1.39 13.20 -11.76
N ALA A 140 -0.94 14.39 -12.17
CA ALA A 140 0.46 14.63 -12.46
C ALA A 140 1.37 14.44 -11.23
N ALA A 141 0.92 14.83 -10.04
CA ALA A 141 1.66 14.63 -8.80
C ALA A 141 1.73 13.16 -8.40
N GLU A 142 0.65 12.39 -8.60
CA GLU A 142 0.62 10.95 -8.36
C GLU A 142 1.53 10.20 -9.34
N ASP A 143 1.48 10.54 -10.63
CA ASP A 143 2.34 9.97 -11.66
C ASP A 143 3.82 10.21 -11.33
N ALA A 144 4.17 11.45 -10.91
CA ALA A 144 5.53 11.78 -10.48
C ALA A 144 5.98 10.98 -9.23
N ARG A 145 5.08 10.79 -8.25
CA ARG A 145 5.38 9.95 -7.05
C ARG A 145 5.58 8.49 -7.42
N ASN A 146 4.74 7.97 -8.31
CA ASN A 146 4.83 6.59 -8.78
C ASN A 146 6.14 6.34 -9.53
N GLU A 147 6.54 7.29 -10.39
CA GLU A 147 7.82 7.23 -11.09
C GLU A 147 9.01 7.28 -10.13
N GLN A 148 8.98 8.19 -9.15
CA GLN A 148 10.02 8.27 -8.11
C GLN A 148 10.11 6.96 -7.31
N ALA A 149 8.97 6.40 -6.88
CA ALA A 149 8.94 5.14 -6.15
C ALA A 149 9.47 3.96 -6.98
N TYR A 150 9.19 3.95 -8.29
CA TYR A 150 9.74 2.94 -9.19
C TYR A 150 11.26 3.05 -9.32
N GLN A 151 11.77 4.26 -9.55
CA GLN A 151 13.22 4.51 -9.62
C GLN A 151 13.93 4.17 -8.30
N GLU A 152 13.32 4.50 -7.16
CA GLU A 152 13.86 4.17 -5.84
C GLU A 152 13.94 2.66 -5.62
N LYS A 153 12.87 1.91 -5.97
CA LYS A 153 12.89 0.44 -5.90
C LYS A 153 13.96 -0.17 -6.79
N GLN A 154 14.18 0.38 -7.99
CA GLN A 154 15.26 -0.07 -8.86
C GLN A 154 16.64 0.15 -8.22
N ARG A 155 16.85 1.31 -7.58
CA ARG A 155 18.10 1.60 -6.84
C ARG A 155 18.28 0.66 -5.65
N GLN A 156 17.22 0.44 -4.86
CA GLN A 156 17.24 -0.48 -3.73
C GLN A 156 17.60 -1.90 -4.18
N HIS A 157 16.95 -2.41 -5.23
CA HIS A 157 17.26 -3.72 -5.78
C HIS A 157 18.72 -3.84 -6.25
N ALA A 158 19.27 -2.79 -6.88
CA ALA A 158 20.69 -2.77 -7.26
C ALA A 158 21.63 -2.80 -6.03
N LEU A 159 21.28 -2.07 -4.96
CA LEU A 159 22.03 -2.08 -3.70
C LEU A 159 21.95 -3.44 -3.01
N ASP A 160 20.77 -4.03 -2.92
CA ASP A 160 20.53 -5.33 -2.32
C ASP A 160 21.29 -6.42 -3.07
N GLN A 161 21.29 -6.38 -4.41
CA GLN A 161 22.11 -7.28 -5.22
C GLN A 161 23.61 -7.10 -4.96
N ALA A 162 24.08 -5.85 -4.88
CA ALA A 162 25.48 -5.58 -4.58
C ALA A 162 25.88 -6.09 -3.19
N GLN A 163 25.02 -5.89 -2.17
CA GLN A 163 25.23 -6.41 -0.81
C GLN A 163 25.22 -7.93 -0.80
N HIS A 164 24.24 -8.56 -1.44
CA HIS A 164 24.16 -10.01 -1.52
C HIS A 164 25.41 -10.60 -2.18
N ASN A 165 25.91 -9.98 -3.26
CA ASN A 165 27.13 -10.41 -3.92
C ASN A 165 28.38 -10.18 -3.07
N ALA A 166 28.46 -9.07 -2.33
CA ALA A 166 29.57 -8.77 -1.42
C ALA A 166 29.64 -9.76 -0.25
N GLU A 167 28.49 -10.17 0.28
CA GLU A 167 28.38 -11.14 1.38
C GLU A 167 28.48 -12.60 0.94
N ALA A 168 28.42 -12.89 -0.37
CA ALA A 168 28.50 -14.25 -0.91
C ALA A 168 29.71 -15.06 -0.39
N PRO A 169 30.97 -14.57 -0.44
CA PRO A 169 32.11 -15.32 0.09
C PRO A 169 32.01 -15.56 1.60
N GLN A 170 31.43 -14.62 2.35
CA GLN A 170 31.25 -14.78 3.80
C GLN A 170 30.17 -15.81 4.12
N ARG A 171 29.07 -15.87 3.34
CA ARG A 171 28.05 -16.92 3.45
C ARG A 171 28.60 -18.29 3.09
N GLU A 172 29.43 -18.40 2.05
CA GLU A 172 30.12 -19.65 1.71
C GLU A 172 31.08 -20.10 2.81
N ALA A 173 31.90 -19.19 3.34
CA ALA A 173 32.81 -19.49 4.44
C ALA A 173 32.04 -19.96 5.69
N ASN A 174 30.91 -19.32 6.01
CA ASN A 174 30.06 -19.73 7.13
C ASN A 174 29.42 -21.11 6.88
N ALA A 175 28.93 -21.36 5.67
CA ALA A 175 28.38 -22.67 5.29
C ALA A 175 29.44 -23.77 5.39
N GLN A 176 30.67 -23.51 4.95
CA GLN A 176 31.79 -24.44 5.08
C GLN A 176 32.15 -24.70 6.55
N ALA A 177 32.24 -23.64 7.37
CA ALA A 177 32.51 -23.77 8.80
C ALA A 177 31.42 -24.57 9.53
N TYR A 178 30.16 -24.39 9.14
CA TYR A 178 29.05 -25.16 9.67
C TYR A 178 29.13 -26.63 9.27
N ALA A 179 29.41 -26.92 8.00
CA ALA A 179 29.60 -28.28 7.50
C ALA A 179 30.80 -28.99 8.18
N GLU A 180 31.89 -28.27 8.42
CA GLU A 180 33.05 -28.80 9.12
C GLU A 180 32.72 -29.13 10.58
N LYS A 181 32.02 -28.24 11.30
CA LYS A 181 31.54 -28.52 12.65
C LYS A 181 30.64 -29.75 12.70
N GLN A 182 29.75 -29.93 11.73
CA GLN A 182 28.92 -31.13 11.64
C GLN A 182 29.76 -32.39 11.44
N ARG A 183 30.79 -32.35 10.58
CA ARG A 183 31.72 -33.47 10.40
C ARG A 183 32.51 -33.78 11.66
N GLN A 184 33.02 -32.76 12.35
CA GLN A 184 33.71 -32.92 13.63
C GLN A 184 32.80 -33.60 14.67
N HIS A 185 31.56 -33.14 14.81
CA HIS A 185 30.58 -33.78 15.69
C HIS A 185 30.34 -35.26 15.35
N ALA A 186 30.22 -35.60 14.06
CA ALA A 186 30.05 -36.98 13.63
C ALA A 186 31.29 -37.84 13.92
N LEU A 187 32.49 -37.30 13.70
CA LEU A 187 33.75 -37.98 14.02
C LEU A 187 33.90 -38.19 15.53
N ASP A 188 33.64 -37.18 16.35
CA ASP A 188 33.69 -37.28 17.81
C ASP A 188 32.68 -38.30 18.34
N GLN A 189 31.51 -38.41 17.72
CA GLN A 189 30.51 -39.41 18.06
C GLN A 189 31.00 -40.81 17.68
N ALA A 190 31.56 -40.98 16.48
CA ALA A 190 32.14 -42.24 16.03
C ALA A 190 33.31 -42.69 16.93
N GLN A 191 34.19 -41.76 17.33
CA GLN A 191 35.29 -42.03 18.25
C GLN A 191 34.79 -42.47 19.63
N ARG A 192 33.79 -41.77 20.19
CA ARG A 192 33.17 -42.17 21.46
C ARG A 192 32.56 -43.56 21.38
N ASN A 193 31.87 -43.87 20.29
CA ASN A 193 31.29 -45.19 20.07
C ASN A 193 32.36 -46.28 19.89
N ALA A 194 33.46 -45.98 19.17
CA ALA A 194 34.58 -46.91 18.99
C ALA A 194 35.37 -47.16 20.29
N ALA A 195 35.47 -46.14 21.16
CA ALA A 195 36.11 -46.25 22.48
C ALA A 195 35.21 -46.93 23.52
N ALA A 196 33.89 -47.07 23.28
CA ALA A 196 32.94 -47.69 24.21
C ALA A 196 33.39 -49.07 24.72
N PRO A 197 33.78 -50.07 23.88
CA PRO A 197 34.24 -51.37 24.38
C PRO A 197 35.53 -51.27 25.19
N GLN A 198 36.42 -50.31 24.90
CA GLN A 198 37.62 -50.09 25.70
C GLN A 198 37.28 -49.45 27.06
N HIS A 199 36.31 -48.53 27.09
CA HIS A 199 35.79 -47.98 28.34
C HIS A 199 35.11 -49.05 29.18
N GLU A 200 34.32 -49.93 28.57
CA GLU A 200 33.71 -51.09 29.24
C GLU A 200 34.76 -52.07 29.78
N ALA A 201 35.77 -52.43 28.97
CA ALA A 201 36.86 -53.28 29.41
C ALA A 201 37.67 -52.65 30.55
N ASN A 202 37.94 -51.34 30.50
CA ASN A 202 38.59 -50.63 31.59
C ASN A 202 37.71 -50.58 32.85
N ALA A 203 36.40 -50.41 32.71
CA ALA A 203 35.47 -50.45 33.83
C ALA A 203 35.47 -51.84 34.50
N GLN A 204 35.40 -52.91 33.70
CA GLN A 204 35.48 -54.29 34.19
C GLN A 204 36.83 -54.57 34.87
N ALA A 205 37.95 -54.14 34.27
CA ALA A 205 39.28 -54.29 34.86
C ALA A 205 39.41 -53.53 36.19
N TYR A 206 38.76 -52.37 36.31
CA TYR A 206 38.72 -51.60 37.55
C TYR A 206 37.90 -52.33 38.63
N GLU A 207 36.72 -52.86 38.28
CA GLU A 207 35.90 -53.66 39.18
C GLU A 207 36.63 -54.93 39.64
N GLU A 208 37.32 -55.62 38.73
CA GLU A 208 38.10 -56.81 39.06
C GLU A 208 39.26 -56.47 40.00
N LYS A 209 39.98 -55.38 39.75
CA LYS A 209 41.00 -54.87 40.70
C LYS A 209 40.39 -54.55 42.06
N GLN A 210 39.19 -53.98 42.13
CA GLN A 210 38.52 -53.75 43.41
C GLN A 210 38.20 -55.07 44.13
N ARG A 211 37.71 -56.09 43.40
CA ARG A 211 37.47 -57.43 43.96
C ARG A 211 38.77 -58.07 44.46
N GLN A 212 39.84 -58.01 43.68
CA GLN A 212 41.16 -58.49 44.07
C GLN A 212 41.66 -57.77 45.33
N HIS A 213 41.52 -56.44 45.39
CA HIS A 213 41.92 -55.66 46.56
C HIS A 213 41.07 -56.01 47.81
N ALA A 214 39.80 -56.35 47.65
CA ALA A 214 38.95 -56.82 48.74
C ALA A 214 39.37 -58.21 49.24
N LEU A 215 39.73 -59.12 48.33
CA LEU A 215 40.27 -60.44 48.67
C LEU A 215 41.64 -60.34 49.34
N ASP A 216 42.52 -59.49 48.82
CA ASP A 216 43.84 -59.20 49.42
C ASP A 216 43.72 -58.59 50.82
N GLN A 217 42.73 -57.70 51.03
CA GLN A 217 42.40 -57.19 52.37
C GLN A 217 41.86 -58.27 53.31
N ALA A 218 41.08 -59.23 52.78
CA ALA A 218 40.59 -60.36 53.57
C ALA A 218 41.71 -61.35 53.94
N GLN A 219 42.71 -61.52 53.07
CA GLN A 219 43.87 -62.40 53.30
C GLN A 219 44.96 -61.75 54.17
N ARG A 220 45.22 -60.45 53.98
CA ARG A 220 46.07 -59.68 54.89
C ARG A 220 45.23 -59.25 56.06
N GLY A 221 45.12 -60.11 57.08
CA GLY A 221 44.60 -59.72 58.39
C GLY A 221 45.20 -58.37 58.80
N VAL A 222 44.38 -57.33 58.78
CA VAL A 222 44.82 -55.96 58.99
C VAL A 222 45.37 -55.88 60.42
N THR A 223 46.68 -55.72 60.54
CA THR A 223 47.28 -55.51 61.85
C THR A 223 46.68 -54.23 62.45
N PRO A 224 46.39 -54.19 63.77
CA PRO A 224 45.73 -53.05 64.39
C PRO A 224 46.39 -51.69 64.10
N ALA A 225 47.70 -51.69 63.84
CA ALA A 225 48.46 -50.50 63.45
C ALA A 225 48.10 -49.96 62.05
N GLN A 226 47.82 -50.82 61.07
CA GLN A 226 47.37 -50.41 59.73
C GLN A 226 45.90 -49.98 59.72
N ALA A 227 45.05 -50.60 60.55
CA ALA A 227 43.66 -50.16 60.72
C ALA A 227 43.59 -48.72 61.26
N ALA A 228 44.40 -48.39 62.27
CA ALA A 228 44.48 -47.04 62.83
C ALA A 228 45.02 -46.00 61.85
N ALA A 229 46.00 -46.37 61.01
CA ALA A 229 46.53 -45.49 59.96
C ALA A 229 45.51 -45.24 58.83
N ASN A 230 44.79 -46.29 58.42
CA ASN A 230 43.74 -46.19 57.40
C ASN A 230 42.54 -45.38 57.90
N GLN A 231 42.19 -45.51 59.18
CA GLN A 231 41.12 -44.73 59.80
C GLN A 231 41.49 -43.24 59.88
N LYS A 232 42.73 -42.91 60.30
CA LYS A 232 43.23 -41.53 60.23
C LYS A 232 43.22 -40.96 58.80
N ALA A 233 43.61 -41.75 57.81
CA ALA A 233 43.60 -41.31 56.41
C ALA A 233 42.16 -41.12 55.88
N TYR A 234 41.20 -41.93 56.34
CA TYR A 234 39.78 -41.78 56.00
C TYR A 234 39.20 -40.51 56.63
N ASP A 235 39.44 -40.28 57.93
CA ASP A 235 38.98 -39.09 58.65
C ASP A 235 39.57 -37.80 58.06
N GLN A 236 40.86 -37.83 57.67
CA GLN A 236 41.49 -36.72 56.95
C GLN A 236 40.80 -36.45 55.60
N LYS A 237 40.54 -37.48 54.79
CA LYS A 237 39.84 -37.32 53.50
C LYS A 237 38.41 -36.81 53.67
N GLN A 238 37.70 -37.22 54.72
CA GLN A 238 36.38 -36.70 55.05
C GLN A 238 36.45 -35.20 55.39
N SER A 239 37.43 -34.80 56.21
CA SER A 239 37.63 -33.39 56.56
C SER A 239 38.01 -32.53 55.34
N ASP A 240 38.88 -33.03 54.46
CA ASP A 240 39.25 -32.34 53.22
C ASP A 240 38.08 -32.22 52.24
N TYR A 241 37.21 -33.24 52.17
CA TYR A 241 36.01 -33.20 51.35
C TYR A 241 34.99 -32.19 51.87
N GLN A 242 34.77 -32.16 53.19
CA GLN A 242 33.92 -31.15 53.83
C GLN A 242 34.47 -29.74 53.61
N ARG A 243 35.79 -29.54 53.74
CA ARG A 243 36.43 -28.25 53.46
C ARG A 243 36.25 -27.81 52.01
N LYS A 244 36.38 -28.72 51.05
CA LYS A 244 36.13 -28.43 49.62
C LYS A 244 34.67 -28.08 49.35
N LEU A 245 33.72 -28.72 50.04
CA LEU A 245 32.30 -28.39 49.95
C LEU A 245 32.00 -26.99 50.49
N GLU A 246 32.57 -26.64 51.63
CA GLU A 246 32.45 -25.30 52.20
C GLU A 246 33.09 -24.23 51.31
N GLU A 247 34.26 -24.53 50.74
CA GLU A 247 34.93 -23.64 49.78
C GLU A 247 34.09 -23.43 48.52
N ALA A 248 33.52 -24.50 47.95
CA ALA A 248 32.63 -24.42 46.80
C ALA A 248 31.34 -23.63 47.11
N ARG A 249 30.76 -23.82 48.31
CA ARG A 249 29.60 -23.03 48.78
C ARG A 249 29.97 -21.55 48.93
N ARG A 250 31.13 -21.23 49.50
CA ARG A 250 31.63 -19.85 49.61
C ARG A 250 31.86 -19.22 48.24
N GLN A 251 32.50 -19.91 47.31
CA GLN A 251 32.69 -19.42 45.94
C GLN A 251 31.36 -19.24 45.21
N GLY A 252 30.40 -20.15 45.40
CA GLY A 252 29.05 -20.02 44.87
C GLY A 252 28.32 -18.78 45.41
N ALA A 253 28.41 -18.55 46.71
CA ALA A 253 27.84 -17.37 47.37
C ALA A 253 28.49 -16.06 46.88
N GLN A 254 29.83 -16.03 46.75
CA GLN A 254 30.55 -14.88 46.20
C GLN A 254 30.13 -14.57 44.77
N LYS A 255 30.08 -15.58 43.89
CA LYS A 255 29.63 -15.40 42.50
C LYS A 255 28.17 -14.98 42.42
N ALA A 256 27.31 -15.43 43.34
CA ALA A 256 25.93 -14.99 43.42
C ALA A 256 25.83 -13.51 43.82
N ALA A 257 26.59 -13.07 44.82
CA ALA A 257 26.68 -11.67 45.22
C ALA A 257 27.24 -10.78 44.09
N GLU A 258 28.27 -11.26 43.37
CA GLU A 258 28.84 -10.55 42.22
C GLU A 258 27.80 -10.38 41.09
N ARG A 259 26.96 -11.38 40.84
CA ARG A 259 25.85 -11.25 39.88
C ARG A 259 24.84 -10.20 40.30
N GLN A 260 24.48 -10.15 41.59
CA GLN A 260 23.57 -9.12 42.11
C GLN A 260 24.16 -7.72 41.97
N GLN A 261 25.43 -7.51 42.33
CA GLN A 261 26.10 -6.21 42.15
C GLN A 261 26.19 -5.79 40.68
N LYS A 262 26.46 -6.73 39.77
CA LYS A 262 26.46 -6.45 38.32
C LYS A 262 25.07 -6.07 37.82
N GLN A 263 24.02 -6.71 38.33
CA GLN A 263 22.64 -6.38 38.02
C GLN A 263 22.29 -4.96 38.51
N GLU A 264 22.57 -4.64 39.78
CA GLU A 264 22.35 -3.29 40.34
C GLU A 264 23.12 -2.22 39.55
N THR A 265 24.37 -2.51 39.16
CA THR A 265 25.18 -1.59 38.34
C THR A 265 24.57 -1.38 36.96
N PHE A 266 24.00 -2.42 36.35
CA PHE A 266 23.32 -2.32 35.06
C PHE A 266 22.04 -1.51 35.16
N GLU A 267 21.23 -1.74 36.20
CA GLU A 267 20.01 -0.97 36.48
C GLU A 267 20.32 0.50 36.75
N ARG A 268 21.37 0.81 37.52
CA ARG A 268 21.85 2.18 37.72
C ARG A 268 22.26 2.85 36.41
N LYS A 269 23.00 2.15 35.54
CA LYS A 269 23.37 2.69 34.22
C LYS A 269 22.16 2.97 33.34
N GLN A 270 21.11 2.13 33.40
CA GLN A 270 19.88 2.41 32.68
C GLN A 270 19.15 3.64 33.22
N ALA A 271 19.07 3.80 34.54
CA ALA A 271 18.48 4.96 35.17
C ALA A 271 19.24 6.25 34.83
N GLU A 272 20.58 6.22 34.88
CA GLU A 272 21.44 7.35 34.48
C GLU A 272 21.28 7.69 33.00
N ALA A 273 21.19 6.69 32.11
CA ALA A 273 20.95 6.93 30.69
C ALA A 273 19.57 7.57 30.43
N ALA A 274 18.55 7.19 31.20
CA ALA A 274 17.22 7.81 31.12
C ALA A 274 17.23 9.25 31.63
N GLN A 275 17.89 9.52 32.77
CA GLN A 275 18.06 10.88 33.28
C GLN A 275 18.83 11.77 32.31
N HIS A 276 19.93 11.29 31.74
CA HIS A 276 20.70 12.05 30.77
C HIS A 276 19.89 12.40 29.51
N LYS A 277 19.01 11.51 29.04
CA LYS A 277 18.09 11.82 27.93
C LYS A 277 17.14 12.96 28.29
N LEU A 278 16.54 12.92 29.48
CA LEU A 278 15.64 13.97 29.96
C LEU A 278 16.38 15.32 30.09
N ASP A 279 17.60 15.32 30.63
CA ASP A 279 18.42 16.53 30.76
C ASP A 279 18.78 17.15 29.41
N VAL A 280 19.13 16.31 28.42
CA VAL A 280 19.41 16.78 27.05
C VAL A 280 18.15 17.37 26.42
N GLU A 281 17.00 16.72 26.57
CA GLU A 281 15.72 17.22 26.05
C GLU A 281 15.31 18.54 26.72
N ALA A 282 15.46 18.66 28.04
CA ALA A 282 15.21 19.88 28.77
C ALA A 282 16.13 21.02 28.30
N ARG A 283 17.42 20.74 28.08
CA ARG A 283 18.37 21.73 27.55
C ARG A 283 18.02 22.14 26.12
N GLN A 284 17.54 21.23 25.28
CA GLN A 284 17.07 21.56 23.93
C GLN A 284 15.83 22.45 23.95
N LYS A 285 14.85 22.16 24.82
CA LYS A 285 13.65 22.99 25.00
C LYS A 285 14.00 24.39 25.47
N GLN A 286 14.85 24.52 26.48
CA GLN A 286 15.33 25.83 26.96
C GLN A 286 16.08 26.60 25.86
N ALA A 287 16.89 25.92 25.04
CA ALA A 287 17.56 26.55 23.90
C ALA A 287 16.56 27.04 22.83
N ALA A 288 15.52 26.24 22.54
CA ALA A 288 14.47 26.60 21.59
C ALA A 288 13.61 27.77 22.09
N GLU A 289 13.25 27.79 23.37
CA GLU A 289 12.52 28.89 24.01
C GLU A 289 13.35 30.19 23.98
N LYS A 290 14.64 30.11 24.34
CA LYS A 290 15.54 31.28 24.29
C LYS A 290 15.72 31.79 22.86
N ALA A 291 15.77 30.92 21.86
CA ALA A 291 15.79 31.32 20.45
C ALA A 291 14.45 31.90 19.98
N GLY A 292 13.33 31.41 20.51
CA GLY A 292 11.99 31.95 20.28
C GLY A 292 11.83 33.36 20.86
N GLN A 293 12.24 33.58 22.11
CA GLN A 293 12.23 34.89 22.77
C GLN A 293 13.06 35.91 22.00
N LYS A 294 14.29 35.56 21.60
CA LYS A 294 15.13 36.45 20.77
C LYS A 294 14.44 36.87 19.47
N ARG A 295 13.79 35.93 18.76
CA ARG A 295 13.04 36.25 17.53
C ARG A 295 11.85 37.17 17.79
N GLN A 296 11.13 36.99 18.90
CA GLN A 296 10.03 37.88 19.27
C GLN A 296 10.54 39.28 19.63
N ASP A 297 11.66 39.38 20.33
CA ASP A 297 12.26 40.67 20.67
C ASP A 297 12.75 41.40 19.41
N GLU A 298 13.40 40.69 18.47
CA GLU A 298 13.80 41.23 17.16
C GLU A 298 12.59 41.73 16.35
N LEU A 299 11.49 40.97 16.31
CA LEU A 299 10.26 41.37 15.62
C LEU A 299 9.62 42.61 16.24
N LYS A 300 9.58 42.70 17.59
CA LYS A 300 9.08 43.90 18.29
C LYS A 300 9.95 45.12 17.98
N GLN A 301 11.27 44.92 17.93
CA GLN A 301 12.22 45.99 17.62
C GLN A 301 12.03 46.51 16.18
N GLN A 302 11.84 45.61 15.21
CA GLN A 302 11.50 45.97 13.83
C GLN A 302 10.18 46.73 13.73
N GLN A 303 9.12 46.27 14.42
CA GLN A 303 7.83 46.99 14.43
C GLN A 303 7.94 48.38 15.05
N LEU A 304 8.77 48.55 16.08
CA LEU A 304 9.01 49.86 16.69
C LEU A 304 9.74 50.80 15.71
N GLU A 305 10.76 50.31 15.02
CA GLU A 305 11.47 51.07 13.97
C GLU A 305 10.54 51.44 12.81
N GLU A 306 9.67 50.53 12.39
CA GLU A 306 8.70 50.77 11.32
C GLU A 306 7.65 51.81 11.73
N GLN A 307 7.14 51.76 12.97
CA GLN A 307 6.28 52.82 13.52
C GLN A 307 7.00 54.17 13.59
N GLN A 308 8.27 54.20 14.01
CA GLN A 308 9.06 55.44 14.03
C GLN A 308 9.26 56.02 12.62
N LYS A 309 9.52 55.18 11.62
CA LYS A 309 9.60 55.62 10.21
C LYS A 309 8.26 56.19 9.71
N GLN A 310 7.15 55.52 9.98
CA GLN A 310 5.82 56.01 9.59
C GLN A 310 5.47 57.35 10.27
N GLN A 311 5.91 57.58 11.51
CA GLN A 311 5.73 58.87 12.19
C GLN A 311 6.62 59.98 11.61
N GLN A 312 7.81 59.65 11.09
CA GLN A 312 8.68 60.60 10.40
C GLN A 312 8.16 60.96 8.99
N GLU A 313 7.46 60.06 8.31
CA GLU A 313 6.87 60.33 6.99
C GLU A 313 5.56 61.14 7.05
N GLN A 314 4.96 61.31 8.24
CA GLN A 314 3.73 62.10 8.45
C GLN A 314 3.99 63.54 8.94
N GLN A 315 5.25 63.98 9.06
CA GLN A 315 5.66 65.36 9.37
C GLN A 315 6.26 66.03 8.14
#